data_AF-A0A1H0PX42-F1
#
_entry.id   AF-A0A1H0PX42-F1
#
_cell.length_a   1.000
_cell.length_b   1.000
_cell.length_c   1.000
_cell.angle_alpha   90.00
_cell.angle_beta   90.00
_cell.angle_gamma   90.00
#
_symmetry.space_group_name_H-M   'P 1'
#
loop_
_entity.id
_entity.type
_entity.pdbx_description
1 polymer ?
#
loop_
_entity_poly.entity_id
_entity_poly.type
_entity_poly.pdbx_seq_one_letter_code
_entity_poly.pdbx_strand_id
1 'polypeptide(L)'
;MGYELAAVIAAEALFRTIGELTGTKIVPIAQGLALLPITDDFFDSVTDPTAPRDPDFWKLPCGFTDRLATWSQVGPTAYVEAEYFGGVGSQTAAVWIDGTIVFGPLHLAEDEPTPTAGTPISQALRHLGVRQAGKSDEFDAAGLGRHRHLKDWLD
;
A
#
# COMPACT_ATOMS: atom_id res chain seq x y z
N MET A 1 -2.63 -20.81 -5.60
CA MET A 1 -2.71 -19.55 -6.39
C MET A 1 -2.51 -18.43 -5.38
N GLY A 2 -1.40 -17.70 -5.47
CA GLY A 2 -1.02 -16.71 -4.46
C GLY A 2 -1.54 -15.32 -4.79
N TYR A 3 -1.62 -14.44 -3.80
CA TYR A 3 -1.83 -13.01 -3.93
C TYR A 3 -0.58 -12.29 -3.44
N GLU A 4 -0.03 -11.37 -4.21
CA GLU A 4 1.13 -10.57 -3.79
C GLU A 4 0.89 -9.11 -4.17
N LEU A 5 1.01 -8.23 -3.18
CA LEU A 5 0.89 -6.79 -3.33
C LEU A 5 1.95 -6.11 -2.47
N ALA A 6 2.71 -5.20 -3.09
CA ALA A 6 3.47 -4.17 -2.40
C ALA A 6 3.22 -2.86 -3.13
N ALA A 7 2.63 -1.87 -2.46
CA ALA A 7 2.21 -0.65 -3.13
C ALA A 7 2.05 0.55 -2.20
N VAL A 8 2.16 1.73 -2.79
CA VAL A 8 1.67 2.98 -2.20
C VAL A 8 0.23 3.20 -2.64
N ILE A 9 -0.65 3.55 -1.71
CA ILE A 9 -2.04 3.91 -1.99
C ILE A 9 -2.28 5.34 -1.52
N ALA A 10 -2.81 6.18 -2.41
CA ALA A 10 -3.15 7.57 -2.13
C ALA A 10 -4.23 8.07 -3.10
N ALA A 11 -4.71 9.31 -2.91
CA ALA A 11 -5.64 9.94 -3.84
C ALA A 11 -5.02 10.10 -5.25
N GLU A 12 -5.81 9.93 -6.30
CA GLU A 12 -5.35 10.16 -7.69
C GLU A 12 -4.75 11.56 -7.89
N ALA A 13 -5.31 12.57 -7.22
CA ALA A 13 -4.84 13.95 -7.28
C ALA A 13 -3.42 14.12 -6.70
N LEU A 14 -3.05 13.32 -5.69
CA LEU A 14 -1.69 13.32 -5.14
C LEU A 14 -0.71 12.83 -6.19
N PHE A 15 -1.01 11.71 -6.85
CA PHE A 15 -0.15 11.16 -7.89
C PHE A 15 0.03 12.12 -9.09
N ARG A 16 -1.03 12.87 -9.45
CA ARG A 16 -0.92 13.93 -10.46
C ARG A 16 -0.02 15.09 -10.03
N THR A 17 0.07 15.36 -8.74
CA THR A 17 0.88 16.44 -8.16
C THR A 17 2.35 16.06 -8.08
N ILE A 18 2.67 14.82 -7.70
CA ILE A 18 4.06 14.34 -7.63
C ILE A 18 4.67 14.06 -9.02
N GLY A 19 3.81 13.82 -10.03
CA GLY A 19 4.22 13.65 -11.41
C GLY A 19 4.56 12.21 -11.80
N GLU A 20 5.18 12.06 -12.97
CA GLU A 20 5.52 10.75 -13.54
C GLU A 20 6.67 10.08 -12.77
N LEU A 21 6.54 8.77 -12.58
CA LEU A 21 7.52 7.92 -11.92
C LEU A 21 8.06 6.89 -12.92
N THR A 22 9.38 6.78 -13.02
CA THR A 22 10.04 5.83 -13.93
C THR A 22 9.91 4.40 -13.39
N GLY A 23 9.66 3.41 -14.25
CA GLY A 23 9.67 1.99 -13.89
C GLY A 23 8.36 1.46 -13.27
N THR A 24 7.32 2.28 -13.18
CA THR A 24 6.01 1.87 -12.66
C THR A 24 4.87 2.67 -13.30
N LYS A 25 3.64 2.16 -13.19
CA LYS A 25 2.43 2.85 -13.65
C LYS A 25 1.50 3.05 -12.46
N ILE A 26 0.94 4.24 -12.35
CA ILE A 26 -0.12 4.53 -11.38
C ILE A 26 -1.42 3.91 -11.90
N VAL A 27 -2.07 3.12 -11.06
CA VAL A 27 -3.26 2.35 -11.41
C VAL A 27 -4.46 2.89 -10.62
N PRO A 28 -5.48 3.48 -11.28
CA PRO A 28 -6.68 3.94 -10.60
C PRO A 28 -7.43 2.79 -9.93
N ILE A 29 -7.87 2.99 -8.70
CA ILE A 29 -8.71 2.06 -7.95
C ILE A 29 -10.03 2.76 -7.56
N ALA A 30 -10.86 2.12 -6.74
CA ALA A 30 -12.16 2.71 -6.41
C ALA A 30 -12.04 3.94 -5.49
N GLN A 31 -13.12 4.73 -5.43
CA GLN A 31 -13.28 5.87 -4.51
C GLN A 31 -12.25 7.00 -4.70
N GLY A 32 -11.73 7.18 -5.92
CA GLY A 32 -10.80 8.27 -6.26
C GLY A 32 -9.38 8.08 -5.72
N LEU A 33 -9.06 6.86 -5.29
CA LEU A 33 -7.72 6.45 -4.95
C LEU A 33 -7.02 5.84 -6.17
N ALA A 34 -5.69 5.81 -6.11
CA ALA A 34 -4.87 5.03 -7.02
C ALA A 34 -3.79 4.28 -6.25
N LEU A 35 -3.22 3.31 -6.94
CA LEU A 35 -2.22 2.39 -6.46
C LEU A 35 -0.95 2.61 -7.27
N LEU A 36 0.18 2.73 -6.59
CA LEU A 36 1.51 2.76 -7.17
C LEU A 36 2.22 1.45 -6.80
N PRO A 37 2.26 0.46 -7.70
CA PRO A 37 2.96 -0.79 -7.51
C PRO A 37 4.44 -0.57 -7.24
N ILE A 38 4.99 -1.24 -6.22
CA ILE A 38 6.44 -1.41 -6.07
C ILE A 38 6.87 -2.59 -6.94
N THR A 39 7.05 -2.32 -8.22
CA THR A 39 7.68 -3.26 -9.16
C THR A 39 9.16 -3.42 -8.83
N ASP A 40 9.79 -4.49 -9.32
CA ASP A 40 11.24 -4.67 -9.16
C ASP A 40 12.03 -3.50 -9.78
N ASP A 41 11.67 -3.09 -10.99
CA ASP A 41 12.30 -1.94 -11.66
C ASP A 41 12.16 -0.64 -10.85
N PHE A 42 10.97 -0.38 -10.28
CA PHE A 42 10.76 0.80 -9.45
C PHE A 42 11.53 0.71 -8.14
N PHE A 43 11.49 -0.45 -7.47
CA PHE A 43 12.23 -0.71 -6.24
C PHE A 43 13.72 -0.42 -6.43
N ASP A 44 14.33 -0.98 -7.47
CA ASP A 44 15.75 -0.79 -7.78
C ASP A 44 16.07 0.67 -8.11
N SER A 45 15.15 1.39 -8.77
CA SER A 45 15.35 2.79 -9.15
C SER A 45 15.28 3.78 -7.98
N VAL A 46 14.57 3.44 -6.90
CA VAL A 46 14.33 4.36 -5.76
C VAL A 46 14.98 3.93 -4.46
N THR A 47 15.59 2.74 -4.40
CA THR A 47 16.31 2.26 -3.22
C THR A 47 17.58 3.09 -3.01
N ASP A 48 17.74 3.64 -1.81
CA ASP A 48 19.03 4.20 -1.36
C ASP A 48 19.92 3.09 -0.79
N PRO A 49 21.05 2.74 -1.43
CA PRO A 49 21.92 1.65 -0.98
C PRO A 49 22.65 1.96 0.34
N THR A 50 22.61 3.22 0.81
CA THR A 50 23.24 3.65 2.06
C THR A 50 22.26 3.69 3.23
N ALA A 51 20.95 3.70 2.95
CA ALA A 51 19.91 3.69 3.96
C ALA A 51 19.68 2.28 4.52
N PRO A 52 19.36 2.15 5.83
CA PRO A 52 19.00 0.87 6.40
C PRO A 52 17.68 0.36 5.82
N ARG A 53 17.51 -0.97 5.82
CA ARG A 53 16.25 -1.62 5.47
C ARG A 53 15.25 -1.46 6.62
N ASP A 54 14.00 -1.23 6.27
CA ASP A 54 12.90 -1.25 7.23
C ASP A 54 12.64 -2.70 7.69
N PRO A 55 12.63 -2.98 9.01
CA PRO A 55 12.45 -4.34 9.50
C PRO A 55 11.00 -4.84 9.41
N ASP A 56 10.01 -3.94 9.34
CA ASP A 56 8.59 -4.27 9.37
C ASP A 56 8.02 -4.55 7.96
N PHE A 57 8.73 -4.11 6.93
CA PHE A 57 8.33 -4.22 5.52
C PHE A 57 9.34 -5.01 4.69
N TRP A 58 8.87 -5.99 3.92
CA TRP A 58 9.75 -6.85 3.13
C TRP A 58 10.11 -6.27 1.74
N LYS A 59 9.28 -5.38 1.19
CA LYS A 59 9.39 -4.79 -0.15
C LYS A 59 9.45 -3.26 -0.14
N LEU A 60 9.47 -2.61 1.03
CA LEU A 60 9.70 -1.16 1.10
C LEU A 60 11.14 -0.81 0.69
N PRO A 61 11.36 0.03 -0.34
CA PRO A 61 12.72 0.42 -0.74
C PRO A 61 13.44 1.18 0.39
N CYS A 62 14.74 0.94 0.58
CA CYS A 62 15.51 1.63 1.61
C CYS A 62 15.47 3.16 1.39
N GLY A 63 15.23 3.92 2.47
CA GLY A 63 15.10 5.38 2.43
C GLY A 63 13.77 5.90 1.86
N PHE A 64 12.86 5.03 1.44
CA PHE A 64 11.60 5.46 0.80
C PHE A 64 10.58 6.03 1.79
N THR A 65 10.74 5.78 3.09
CA THR A 65 9.90 6.35 4.16
C THR A 65 9.92 7.88 4.17
N ASP A 66 11.07 8.51 3.93
CA ASP A 66 11.19 9.98 3.85
C ASP A 66 10.43 10.55 2.65
N ARG A 67 10.39 9.80 1.55
CA ARG A 67 9.60 10.15 0.37
C ARG A 67 8.10 10.02 0.66
N LEU A 68 7.68 8.96 1.35
CA LEU A 68 6.28 8.79 1.79
C LEU A 68 5.86 9.90 2.75
N ALA A 69 6.72 10.29 3.70
CA ALA A 69 6.50 11.42 4.57
C ALA A 69 6.33 12.72 3.76
N THR A 70 7.21 12.98 2.79
CA THR A 70 7.11 14.16 1.92
C THR A 70 5.81 14.17 1.11
N TRP A 71 5.45 13.06 0.48
CA TRP A 71 4.20 12.94 -0.28
C TRP A 71 2.97 13.15 0.60
N SER A 72 3.03 12.69 1.85
CA SER A 72 1.93 12.84 2.79
C SER A 72 1.60 14.28 3.20
N GLN A 73 2.48 15.24 2.90
CA GLN A 73 2.19 16.68 3.02
C GLN A 73 1.20 17.18 1.96
N VAL A 74 1.09 16.50 0.82
CA VAL A 74 0.09 16.77 -0.22
C VAL A 74 -1.25 16.12 0.13
N GLY A 75 -1.23 14.94 0.73
CA GLY A 75 -2.42 14.24 1.21
C GLY A 75 -2.11 12.86 1.80
N PRO A 76 -3.04 12.23 2.54
CA PRO A 76 -2.82 10.94 3.19
C PRO A 76 -2.27 9.89 2.24
N THR A 77 -1.24 9.17 2.68
CA THR A 77 -0.52 8.18 1.88
C THR A 77 -0.33 6.92 2.72
N ALA A 78 -0.72 5.76 2.18
CA ALA A 78 -0.50 4.47 2.82
C ALA A 78 0.55 3.67 2.06
N TYR A 79 1.37 2.92 2.78
CA TYR A 79 2.15 1.83 2.22
C TYR A 79 1.59 0.50 2.72
N VAL A 80 1.42 -0.45 1.80
CA VAL A 80 0.82 -1.74 2.09
C VAL A 80 1.62 -2.88 1.46
N GLU A 81 1.70 -3.98 2.20
CA GLU A 81 2.24 -5.26 1.76
C GLU A 81 1.24 -6.36 2.10
N ALA A 82 1.04 -7.29 1.17
CA ALA A 82 0.26 -8.48 1.39
C ALA A 82 0.84 -9.65 0.59
N GLU A 83 0.93 -10.80 1.24
CA GLU A 83 1.29 -12.06 0.62
C GLU A 83 0.32 -13.13 1.10
N TYR A 84 -0.47 -13.72 0.19
CA TYR A 84 -1.34 -14.85 0.50
C TYR A 84 -1.02 -16.04 -0.37
N PHE A 85 -1.08 -17.23 0.21
CA PHE A 85 -1.04 -18.50 -0.50
C PHE A 85 -2.14 -19.41 0.01
N GLY A 86 -3.06 -19.84 -0.88
CA GLY A 86 -4.14 -20.76 -0.48
C GLY A 86 -5.18 -20.16 0.48
N GLY A 87 -5.30 -18.83 0.55
CA GLY A 87 -6.23 -18.12 1.42
C GLY A 87 -5.67 -17.76 2.80
N VAL A 88 -4.39 -18.05 3.01
CA VAL A 88 -3.66 -17.84 4.26
C VAL A 88 -2.44 -16.97 3.94
N GLY A 89 -2.11 -15.99 4.78
CA GLY A 89 -1.09 -15.00 4.42
C GLY A 89 -0.92 -13.85 5.40
N SER A 90 0.05 -12.99 5.12
CA SER A 90 0.39 -11.86 5.96
C SER A 90 -0.01 -10.53 5.34
N GLN A 91 -0.19 -9.51 6.19
CA GLN A 91 -0.31 -8.12 5.76
C GLN A 91 0.53 -7.21 6.64
N THR A 92 1.14 -6.19 6.04
CA THR A 92 1.69 -5.05 6.77
C THR A 92 1.17 -3.76 6.16
N ALA A 93 0.81 -2.79 6.99
CA ALA A 93 0.43 -1.47 6.49
C ALA A 93 0.88 -0.34 7.43
N ALA A 94 1.22 0.81 6.84
CA ALA A 94 1.44 2.06 7.56
C ALA A 94 0.83 3.24 6.79
N VAL A 95 0.47 4.30 7.51
CA VAL A 95 -0.13 5.51 6.94
C VAL A 95 0.60 6.74 7.43
N TRP A 96 0.94 7.61 6.48
CA TRP A 96 1.49 8.93 6.72
C TRP A 96 0.44 10.02 6.43
N ILE A 97 0.39 11.01 7.31
CA ILE A 97 -0.36 12.26 7.14
C ILE A 97 0.53 13.41 7.60
N ASP A 98 0.65 14.44 6.76
CA ASP A 98 1.39 15.68 7.07
C ASP A 98 2.83 15.43 7.54
N GLY A 99 3.53 14.51 6.86
CA GLY A 99 4.91 14.15 7.16
C GLY A 99 5.10 13.14 8.30
N THR A 100 4.02 12.70 8.95
CA THR A 100 4.10 11.85 10.15
C THR A 100 3.38 10.54 9.99
N ILE A 101 3.91 9.46 10.60
CA ILE A 101 3.20 8.19 10.69
C ILE A 101 2.07 8.33 11.70
N VAL A 102 0.84 8.14 11.24
CA VAL A 102 -0.38 8.21 12.09
C VAL A 102 -0.97 6.83 12.37
N PHE A 103 -0.54 5.82 11.63
CA PHE A 103 -0.96 4.43 11.79
C PHE A 103 0.16 3.48 11.33
N GLY A 104 0.37 2.41 12.09
CA GLY A 104 1.35 1.36 11.78
C GLY A 104 2.82 1.75 12.03
N PRO A 105 3.77 0.92 11.57
CA PRO A 105 3.56 -0.33 10.85
C PRO A 105 2.73 -1.32 11.66
N LEU A 106 1.61 -1.78 11.09
CA LEU A 106 0.78 -2.82 11.69
C LEU A 106 0.95 -4.09 10.86
N HIS A 107 1.50 -5.11 11.49
CA HIS A 107 1.67 -6.44 10.91
C HIS A 107 0.56 -7.37 11.38
N LEU A 108 0.10 -8.23 10.48
CA LEU A 108 -0.75 -9.38 10.76
C LEU A 108 -0.06 -10.60 10.15
N ALA A 109 0.35 -11.54 11.00
CA ALA A 109 1.01 -12.75 10.55
C ALA A 109 0.01 -13.78 10.01
N GLU A 110 0.54 -14.78 9.29
CA GLU A 110 -0.23 -15.85 8.64
C GLU A 110 -1.17 -16.61 9.59
N ASP A 111 -0.68 -16.93 10.79
CA ASP A 111 -1.39 -17.73 11.79
C ASP A 111 -2.19 -16.90 12.79
N GLU A 112 -2.22 -15.57 12.63
CA GLU A 112 -2.91 -14.68 13.56
C GLU A 112 -4.37 -14.48 13.18
N PRO A 113 -5.29 -14.48 14.17
CA PRO A 113 -6.69 -14.19 13.90
C PRO A 113 -6.84 -12.73 13.44
N THR A 114 -7.68 -12.51 12.42
CA THR A 114 -7.98 -11.15 11.96
C THR A 114 -8.56 -10.31 13.11
N PRO A 115 -8.00 -9.12 13.40
CA PRO A 115 -8.53 -8.26 14.45
C PRO A 115 -9.98 -7.86 14.20
N THR A 116 -10.75 -7.61 15.26
CA THR A 116 -12.11 -7.05 15.15
C THR A 116 -12.15 -5.71 14.43
N ALA A 117 -11.05 -4.96 14.46
CA ALA A 117 -10.90 -3.72 13.69
C ALA A 117 -10.67 -3.98 12.19
N GLY A 118 -10.55 -5.23 11.73
CA GLY A 118 -10.22 -5.58 10.34
C GLY A 118 -8.71 -5.76 10.11
N THR A 119 -8.35 -6.16 8.91
CA THR A 119 -6.95 -6.38 8.50
C THR A 119 -6.14 -5.08 8.47
N PRO A 120 -4.79 -5.14 8.52
CA PRO A 120 -3.94 -3.95 8.42
C PRO A 120 -4.25 -3.06 7.22
N ILE A 121 -4.46 -3.65 6.03
CA ILE A 121 -4.79 -2.88 4.82
C ILE A 121 -6.16 -2.24 4.92
N SER A 122 -7.19 -2.96 5.39
CA SER A 122 -8.52 -2.38 5.56
C SER A 122 -8.51 -1.23 6.57
N GLN A 123 -7.73 -1.33 7.65
CA GLN A 123 -7.52 -0.24 8.59
C GLN A 123 -6.81 0.97 7.95
N ALA A 124 -5.71 0.74 7.21
CA ALA A 124 -4.99 1.81 6.51
C ALA A 124 -5.87 2.54 5.49
N LEU A 125 -6.71 1.82 4.74
CA LEU A 125 -7.65 2.39 3.78
C LEU A 125 -8.70 3.30 4.44
N ARG A 126 -9.13 3.02 5.69
CA ARG A 126 -10.01 3.96 6.43
C ARG A 126 -9.34 5.29 6.70
N HIS A 127 -8.03 5.29 7.01
CA HIS A 127 -7.27 6.53 7.18
C HIS A 127 -7.15 7.32 5.87
N LEU A 128 -7.24 6.66 4.71
CA LEU A 128 -7.34 7.29 3.40
C LEU A 128 -8.77 7.74 3.04
N GLY A 129 -9.75 7.49 3.91
CA GLY A 129 -11.15 7.89 3.71
C GLY A 129 -12.00 6.89 2.93
N VAL A 130 -11.51 5.66 2.70
CA VAL A 130 -12.31 4.59 2.09
C VAL A 130 -13.50 4.27 3.01
N ARG A 131 -14.69 4.23 2.41
CA ARG A 131 -15.90 3.80 3.11
C ARG A 131 -16.28 2.40 2.66
N GLN A 132 -16.73 1.59 3.61
CA GLN A 132 -17.30 0.27 3.34
C GLN A 132 -18.51 0.38 2.39
N ALA A 133 -18.69 -0.66 1.57
CA ALA A 133 -19.82 -0.78 0.66
C ALA A 133 -20.69 -1.98 1.08
N GLY A 134 -21.71 -1.73 1.88
CA GLY A 134 -22.63 -2.78 2.34
C GLY A 134 -21.94 -3.77 3.30
N LYS A 135 -21.75 -5.02 2.86
CA LYS A 135 -21.08 -6.08 3.65
C LYS A 135 -19.58 -6.22 3.34
N SER A 136 -19.09 -5.48 2.34
CA SER A 136 -17.69 -5.49 1.95
C SER A 136 -16.86 -4.59 2.86
N ASP A 137 -15.68 -5.07 3.24
CA ASP A 137 -14.71 -4.26 3.98
C ASP A 137 -14.04 -3.22 3.06
N GLU A 138 -13.14 -2.43 3.61
CA GLU A 138 -12.45 -1.39 2.85
C GLU A 138 -11.56 -1.94 1.75
N PHE A 139 -10.96 -3.11 1.92
CA PHE A 139 -10.16 -3.77 0.89
C PHE A 139 -11.00 -4.07 -0.37
N ASP A 140 -12.17 -4.69 -0.17
CA ASP A 140 -13.12 -4.95 -1.24
C ASP A 140 -13.69 -3.65 -1.83
N ALA A 141 -14.05 -2.69 -0.97
CA ALA A 141 -14.65 -1.42 -1.38
C ALA A 141 -13.66 -0.50 -2.14
N ALA A 142 -12.36 -0.64 -1.90
CA ALA A 142 -11.29 -0.01 -2.69
C ALA A 142 -11.02 -0.76 -4.01
N GLY A 143 -11.55 -1.98 -4.16
CA GLY A 143 -11.38 -2.80 -5.35
C GLY A 143 -10.04 -3.55 -5.41
N LEU A 144 -9.34 -3.71 -4.28
CA LEU A 144 -8.03 -4.39 -4.24
C LEU A 144 -8.12 -5.90 -4.51
N GLY A 145 -9.33 -6.48 -4.45
CA GLY A 145 -9.60 -7.86 -4.85
C GLY A 145 -9.74 -8.08 -6.36
N ARG A 146 -9.68 -7.03 -7.21
CA ARG A 146 -9.87 -7.15 -8.67
C ARG A 146 -8.78 -7.97 -9.36
N HIS A 147 -7.55 -7.80 -8.90
CA HIS A 147 -6.37 -8.45 -9.49
C HIS A 147 -5.56 -9.09 -8.38
N ARG A 148 -5.13 -10.35 -8.61
CA ARG A 148 -4.45 -11.15 -7.59
C ARG A 148 -2.92 -11.01 -7.65
N HIS A 149 -2.38 -10.68 -8.81
CA HIS A 149 -0.95 -10.46 -8.99
C HIS A 149 -0.66 -9.02 -9.36
N LEU A 150 0.48 -8.49 -8.88
CA LEU A 150 0.95 -7.15 -9.23
C LEU A 150 0.99 -6.89 -10.75
N LYS A 151 1.38 -7.91 -11.52
CA LYS A 151 1.44 -7.85 -13.00
C LYS A 151 0.08 -7.59 -13.64
N ASP A 152 -0.98 -8.18 -13.10
CA ASP A 152 -2.33 -8.03 -13.63
C ASP A 152 -2.89 -6.60 -13.43
N TRP A 153 -2.28 -5.78 -12.57
CA TRP A 153 -2.60 -4.36 -12.42
C TRP A 153 -1.95 -3.48 -13.49
N LEU A 154 -0.92 -3.97 -14.20
CA LEU A 154 -0.11 -3.19 -15.14
C LEU A 154 -0.46 -3.41 -16.62
N ASP A 155 -1.27 -4.44 -16.90
CA ASP A 155 -1.80 -4.83 -18.21
C ASP A 155 -3.04 -3.99 -18.61
#